data_AF-A0A3S5AUA2-F1
#
_entry.id   AF-A0A3S5AUA2-F1
#
_cell.length_a   1.000
_cell.length_b   1.000
_cell.length_c   1.000
_cell.angle_alpha   90.00
_cell.angle_beta   90.00
_cell.angle_gamma   90.00
#
_symmetry.space_group_name_H-M   'P 1'
#
loop_
_entity.id
_entity.type
_entity.pdbx_description
1 polymer ?
#
loop_
_entity_poly.entity_id
_entity_poly.type
_entity_poly.pdbx_seq_one_letter_code
_entity_poly.pdbx_strand_id
1 'polypeptide(L)'
;MNVSVPLLVGLLIERVQEKNWVIVMKSLVTIHNLMNFGNEKVSQYLASMNCPINLPNFNDKSSAQSYEMSLYIRKYSCYLHEKTASYRAMAFDFCKVKRGKADGVLRTMPVEKLLCALPVLEQQINVLLAFDASTRDLNNQIINASLGIGDRNSLGLQPMFGIFML
;
A
#
# COMPACT_ATOMS: atom_id res chain seq x y z
N MET A 1 -5.27 -5.36 -26.52
CA MET A 1 -4.43 -6.35 -25.81
C MET A 1 -4.95 -6.47 -24.38
N ASN A 2 -5.63 -7.57 -24.04
CA ASN A 2 -6.00 -7.85 -22.65
C ASN A 2 -4.77 -8.41 -21.93
N VAL A 3 -4.03 -7.54 -21.23
CA VAL A 3 -2.97 -8.01 -20.33
C VAL A 3 -3.63 -8.82 -19.22
N SER A 4 -3.20 -10.07 -19.05
CA SER A 4 -3.73 -10.91 -17.98
C SER A 4 -3.21 -10.42 -16.63
N VAL A 5 -4.12 -10.16 -15.69
CA VAL A 5 -3.77 -9.72 -14.31
C VAL A 5 -2.74 -10.65 -13.65
N PRO A 6 -2.83 -12.00 -13.77
CA PRO A 6 -1.83 -12.91 -13.23
C PRO A 6 -0.42 -12.68 -13.79
N LEU A 7 -0.29 -12.45 -15.09
CA LEU A 7 1.01 -12.22 -15.73
C LEU A 7 1.61 -10.89 -15.28
N LEU A 8 0.82 -9.82 -15.26
CA LEU A 8 1.28 -8.50 -14.82
C LEU A 8 1.76 -8.53 -13.37
N VAL A 9 0.96 -9.12 -12.47
CA VAL A 9 1.33 -9.24 -11.06
C VAL A 9 2.54 -10.15 -10.90
N GLY A 10 2.59 -11.29 -11.59
CA GLY A 10 3.73 -12.21 -11.57
C GLY A 10 5.05 -11.50 -11.90
N LEU A 11 5.08 -10.75 -13.00
CA LEU A 11 6.25 -9.97 -13.41
C LEU A 11 6.65 -8.92 -12.37
N LEU A 12 5.68 -8.24 -11.73
CA LEU A 12 5.99 -7.26 -10.68
C LEU A 12 6.54 -7.92 -9.42
N ILE A 13 6.01 -9.09 -9.03
CA ILE A 13 6.51 -9.85 -7.89
C ILE A 13 7.94 -10.32 -8.12
N GLU A 14 8.28 -10.79 -9.32
CA GLU A 14 9.68 -11.11 -9.68
C GLU A 14 10.60 -9.91 -9.45
N ARG A 15 10.18 -8.70 -9.85
CA ARG A 15 10.97 -7.47 -9.67
C ARG A 15 11.07 -7.01 -8.22
N VAL A 16 10.11 -7.37 -7.36
CA VAL A 16 10.18 -7.11 -5.92
C VAL A 16 11.24 -7.99 -5.24
N GLN A 17 11.58 -9.15 -5.82
CA GLN A 17 12.59 -10.07 -5.29
C GLN A 17 14.04 -9.75 -5.73
N GLU A 18 14.24 -8.67 -6.47
CA GLU A 18 15.56 -8.23 -6.90
C GLU A 18 16.42 -7.68 -5.76
N LYS A 19 17.74 -7.65 -5.95
CA LYS A 19 18.67 -7.10 -4.94
C LYS A 19 18.81 -5.58 -4.98
N ASN A 20 18.50 -4.97 -6.12
CA ASN A 20 18.69 -3.54 -6.35
C ASN A 20 17.53 -2.74 -5.75
N TRP A 21 17.82 -1.87 -4.79
CA TRP A 21 16.81 -1.07 -4.09
C TRP A 21 15.94 -0.23 -5.03
N VAL A 22 16.49 0.28 -6.14
CA VAL A 22 15.74 1.10 -7.11
C VAL A 22 14.68 0.26 -7.81
N ILE A 23 15.02 -0.96 -8.21
CA ILE A 23 14.11 -1.88 -8.90
C ILE A 23 12.99 -2.29 -7.93
N VAL A 24 13.35 -2.69 -6.72
CA VAL A 24 12.38 -3.10 -5.70
C VAL A 24 11.44 -1.95 -5.35
N MET A 25 11.97 -0.75 -5.10
CA MET A 25 11.14 0.43 -4.82
C MET A 25 10.17 0.75 -5.96
N LYS A 26 10.65 0.85 -7.20
CA LYS A 26 9.78 1.15 -8.35
C LYS A 26 8.68 0.09 -8.52
N SER A 27 8.99 -1.17 -8.26
CA SER A 27 8.03 -2.27 -8.32
C SER A 27 6.97 -2.15 -7.24
N LEU A 28 7.36 -1.88 -5.99
CA LEU A 28 6.42 -1.66 -4.88
C LEU A 28 5.50 -0.45 -5.15
N VAL A 29 6.05 0.65 -5.64
CA VAL A 29 5.26 1.84 -6.03
C VAL A 29 4.27 1.50 -7.15
N THR A 30 4.70 0.73 -8.14
CA THR A 30 3.84 0.31 -9.23
C THR A 30 2.70 -0.57 -8.72
N ILE A 31 2.98 -1.52 -7.82
CA ILE A 31 1.96 -2.34 -7.16
C ILE A 31 0.97 -1.45 -6.39
N HIS A 32 1.46 -0.50 -5.60
CA HIS A 32 0.60 0.44 -4.86
C HIS A 32 -0.33 1.22 -5.78
N ASN A 33 0.20 1.77 -6.88
CA ASN A 33 -0.58 2.51 -7.86
C ASN A 33 -1.64 1.62 -8.53
N LEU A 34 -1.30 0.38 -8.88
CA LEU A 34 -2.26 -0.57 -9.43
C LEU A 34 -3.36 -0.94 -8.44
N MET A 35 -3.04 -1.04 -7.13
CA MET A 35 -4.05 -1.30 -6.10
C MET A 35 -5.03 -0.14 -5.91
N ASN A 36 -4.53 1.10 -5.95
CA ASN A 36 -5.37 2.29 -5.73
C ASN A 36 -6.14 2.70 -6.99
N PHE A 37 -5.44 2.85 -8.12
CA PHE A 37 -5.97 3.44 -9.36
C PHE A 37 -6.28 2.39 -10.44
N GLY A 38 -5.76 1.17 -10.31
CA GLY A 38 -6.01 0.09 -11.24
C GLY A 38 -7.36 -0.60 -11.04
N ASN A 39 -7.56 -1.67 -11.82
CA ASN A 39 -8.74 -2.51 -11.73
C ASN A 39 -8.74 -3.33 -10.42
N GLU A 40 -9.90 -3.47 -9.78
CA GLU A 40 -10.06 -4.22 -8.52
C GLU A 40 -9.58 -5.68 -8.61
N LYS A 41 -9.59 -6.28 -9.81
CA LYS A 41 -9.03 -7.61 -10.05
C LYS A 41 -7.56 -7.73 -9.64
N VAL A 42 -6.78 -6.64 -9.69
CA VAL A 42 -5.38 -6.65 -9.24
C VAL A 42 -5.32 -6.83 -7.73
N SER A 43 -6.06 -6.02 -6.96
CA SER A 43 -6.12 -6.13 -5.50
C SER A 43 -6.69 -7.49 -5.06
N GLN A 44 -7.72 -7.98 -5.74
CA GLN A 44 -8.28 -9.32 -5.51
C GLN A 44 -7.23 -10.42 -5.75
N TYR A 45 -6.48 -10.34 -6.86
CA TYR A 45 -5.45 -11.34 -7.17
C TYR A 45 -4.31 -11.33 -6.15
N LEU A 46 -3.80 -10.15 -5.78
CA LEU A 46 -2.76 -9.99 -4.75
C LEU A 46 -3.22 -10.53 -3.38
N ALA A 47 -4.47 -10.24 -3.01
CA ALA A 47 -5.08 -10.75 -1.79
C ALA A 47 -5.22 -12.28 -1.84
N SER A 48 -5.75 -12.86 -2.90
CA SER A 48 -6.00 -14.31 -3.00
C SER A 48 -4.72 -15.15 -3.06
N MET A 49 -3.68 -14.67 -3.75
CA MET A 49 -2.45 -15.44 -3.96
C MET A 49 -1.45 -15.35 -2.81
N ASN A 50 -1.70 -14.50 -1.81
CA ASN A 50 -0.76 -14.20 -0.73
C ASN A 50 0.66 -13.92 -1.24
N CYS A 51 0.75 -13.05 -2.26
CA CYS A 51 2.01 -12.77 -2.93
C CYS A 51 3.09 -12.29 -1.93
N PRO A 52 4.35 -12.72 -2.11
CA PRO A 52 5.46 -12.38 -1.21
C PRO A 52 5.93 -10.93 -1.45
N ILE A 53 5.08 -9.96 -1.14
CA ILE A 53 5.36 -8.53 -1.27
C ILE A 53 6.15 -8.04 -0.05
N ASN A 54 5.96 -8.66 1.12
CA ASN A 54 6.63 -8.29 2.36
C ASN A 54 8.11 -8.67 2.31
N LEU A 55 8.99 -7.70 2.53
CA LEU A 55 10.44 -7.88 2.46
C LEU A 55 11.11 -7.48 3.79
N PRO A 56 10.86 -8.16 4.91
CA PRO A 56 11.33 -7.74 6.23
C PRO A 56 12.86 -7.77 6.39
N ASN A 57 13.56 -8.51 5.52
CA ASN A 57 15.02 -8.67 5.58
C ASN A 57 15.75 -8.01 4.39
N PHE A 58 15.06 -7.20 3.58
CA PHE A 58 15.68 -6.55 2.42
C PHE A 58 16.83 -5.64 2.85
N ASN A 59 18.00 -5.79 2.23
CA ASN A 59 19.18 -4.99 2.56
C ASN A 59 20.14 -4.89 1.36
N ASP A 60 20.11 -3.75 0.68
CA ASP A 60 21.05 -3.37 -0.36
C ASP A 60 22.20 -2.55 0.24
N LYS A 61 23.43 -3.05 0.10
CA LYS A 61 24.65 -2.45 0.66
C LYS A 61 25.54 -1.79 -0.41
N SER A 62 25.00 -1.51 -1.59
CA SER A 62 25.74 -0.90 -2.70
C SER A 62 26.19 0.54 -2.44
N SER A 63 25.49 1.32 -1.61
CA SER A 63 25.85 2.68 -1.24
C SER A 63 25.28 3.09 0.13
N ALA A 64 25.71 4.23 0.68
CA ALA A 64 25.11 4.79 1.90
C ALA A 64 23.60 5.04 1.73
N GLN A 65 23.21 5.54 0.54
CA GLN A 65 21.81 5.75 0.19
C GLN A 65 21.04 4.42 0.11
N SER A 66 21.63 3.34 -0.40
CA SER A 66 20.94 2.05 -0.52
C SER A 66 20.59 1.46 0.85
N TYR A 67 21.39 1.73 1.88
CA TYR A 67 21.12 1.29 3.24
C TYR A 67 19.90 2.00 3.85
N GLU A 68 19.81 3.33 3.70
CA GLU A 68 18.63 4.11 4.12
C GLU A 68 17.38 3.69 3.34
N MET A 69 17.51 3.54 2.01
CA MET A 69 16.40 3.08 1.17
C MET A 69 15.96 1.66 1.51
N SER A 70 16.86 0.81 1.98
CA SER A 70 16.51 -0.55 2.44
C SER A 70 15.62 -0.52 3.68
N LEU A 71 15.89 0.36 4.64
CA LEU A 71 14.99 0.58 5.80
C LEU A 71 13.59 0.97 5.31
N TYR A 72 13.51 1.89 4.36
CA TYR A 72 12.25 2.35 3.78
C TYR A 72 11.50 1.22 3.03
N ILE A 73 12.20 0.43 2.21
CA ILE A 73 11.63 -0.74 1.51
C ILE A 73 10.99 -1.71 2.50
N ARG A 74 11.66 -2.03 3.61
CA ARG A 74 11.14 -2.95 4.63
C ARG A 74 9.81 -2.46 5.19
N LYS A 75 9.74 -1.18 5.57
CA LYS A 75 8.50 -0.59 6.10
C LYS A 75 7.40 -0.52 5.02
N TYR A 76 7.75 -0.12 3.80
CA TYR A 76 6.79 0.07 2.71
C TYR A 76 6.18 -1.24 2.21
N SER A 77 7.02 -2.27 2.06
CA SER A 77 6.59 -3.62 1.71
C SER A 77 5.68 -4.22 2.78
N CYS A 78 5.97 -3.97 4.07
CA CYS A 78 5.10 -4.36 5.17
C CYS A 78 3.72 -3.68 5.08
N TYR A 79 3.68 -2.37 4.82
CA TYR A 79 2.43 -1.64 4.59
C TYR A 79 1.61 -2.19 3.41
N LEU A 80 2.24 -2.45 2.26
CA LEU A 80 1.53 -3.01 1.11
C LEU A 80 1.02 -4.43 1.38
N HIS A 81 1.80 -5.25 2.09
CA HIS A 81 1.36 -6.55 2.53
C HIS A 81 0.13 -6.46 3.43
N GLU A 82 0.13 -5.56 4.41
CA GLU A 82 -1.00 -5.33 5.30
C GLU A 82 -2.23 -4.84 4.52
N LYS A 83 -2.07 -3.95 3.54
CA LYS A 83 -3.16 -3.52 2.65
C LYS A 83 -3.76 -4.68 1.85
N THR A 84 -2.95 -5.64 1.41
CA THR A 84 -3.48 -6.85 0.74
C THR A 84 -4.16 -7.81 1.73
N ALA A 85 -3.67 -7.90 2.96
CA ALA A 85 -4.26 -8.72 4.02
C ALA A 85 -5.62 -8.15 4.47
N SER A 86 -5.74 -6.82 4.61
CA SER A 86 -7.00 -6.17 4.94
C SER A 86 -8.04 -6.36 3.84
N TYR A 87 -7.64 -6.26 2.57
CA TYR A 87 -8.50 -6.58 1.44
C TYR A 87 -8.95 -8.05 1.47
N ARG A 88 -8.07 -9.00 1.81
CA ARG A 88 -8.43 -10.43 1.94
C ARG A 88 -9.47 -10.65 3.05
N ALA A 89 -9.30 -10.00 4.20
CA ALA A 89 -10.18 -10.16 5.35
C ALA A 89 -11.57 -9.55 5.10
N MET A 90 -11.62 -8.40 4.42
CA MET A 90 -12.84 -7.61 4.29
C MET A 90 -13.52 -7.69 2.93
N ALA A 91 -12.82 -8.21 1.91
CA ALA A 91 -13.25 -8.23 0.50
C ALA A 91 -13.53 -6.85 -0.12
N PHE A 92 -13.07 -5.77 0.52
CA PHE A 92 -13.11 -4.40 -0.01
C PHE A 92 -11.88 -3.60 0.44
N ASP A 93 -11.54 -2.54 -0.29
CA ASP A 93 -10.44 -1.63 0.09
C ASP A 93 -10.98 -0.45 0.94
N PHE A 94 -10.56 -0.37 2.20
CA PHE A 94 -10.88 0.74 3.12
C PHE A 94 -10.54 2.13 2.54
N CYS A 95 -9.58 2.22 1.62
CA CYS A 95 -9.21 3.47 0.97
C CYS A 95 -10.22 3.90 -0.11
N LYS A 96 -11.00 2.96 -0.67
CA LYS A 96 -11.90 3.18 -1.82
C LYS A 96 -13.39 3.16 -1.45
N VAL A 97 -13.74 2.77 -0.22
CA VAL A 97 -15.14 2.76 0.21
C VAL A 97 -15.74 4.17 0.30
N LYS A 98 -17.04 4.26 -0.03
CA LYS A 98 -17.80 5.52 0.07
C LYS A 98 -17.77 6.04 1.51
N ARG A 99 -17.49 7.34 1.64
CA ARG A 99 -17.47 8.08 2.90
C ARG A 99 -18.67 9.01 2.98
N GLY A 100 -19.11 9.31 4.20
CA GLY A 100 -20.19 10.27 4.44
C GLY A 100 -21.14 9.84 5.57
N LYS A 101 -21.89 10.82 6.10
CA LYS A 101 -22.80 10.62 7.24
C LYS A 101 -23.99 9.71 6.93
N ALA A 102 -24.53 9.73 5.71
CA ALA A 102 -25.75 8.99 5.35
C ALA A 102 -25.46 7.59 4.77
N ASP A 103 -24.45 7.46 3.89
CA ASP A 103 -24.23 6.21 3.11
C ASP A 103 -22.79 5.66 3.24
N GLY A 104 -22.05 6.07 4.28
CA GLY A 104 -20.70 5.58 4.47
C GLY A 104 -20.70 4.07 4.72
N VAL A 105 -19.90 3.29 3.96
CA VAL A 105 -19.89 1.82 4.04
C VAL A 105 -19.67 1.34 5.48
N LEU A 106 -18.78 1.99 6.24
CA LEU A 106 -18.53 1.65 7.64
C LEU A 106 -19.65 2.11 8.58
N ARG A 107 -20.37 3.19 8.25
CA ARG A 107 -21.47 3.74 9.07
C ARG A 107 -22.77 2.95 8.91
N THR A 108 -22.99 2.35 7.76
CA THR A 108 -24.18 1.53 7.46
C THR A 108 -23.92 0.02 7.58
N MET A 109 -22.69 -0.37 7.95
CA MET A 109 -22.31 -1.76 8.13
C MET A 109 -23.06 -2.40 9.32
N PRO A 110 -23.55 -3.65 9.21
CA PRO A 110 -24.08 -4.37 10.35
C PRO A 110 -23.06 -4.45 11.49
N VAL A 111 -23.53 -4.31 12.73
CA VAL A 111 -22.67 -4.23 13.93
C VAL A 111 -21.67 -5.38 14.01
N GLU A 112 -22.10 -6.60 13.73
CA GLU A 112 -21.24 -7.80 13.75
C GLU A 112 -20.07 -7.69 12.76
N LYS A 113 -20.35 -7.24 11.53
CA LYS A 113 -19.30 -7.03 10.52
C LYS A 113 -18.39 -5.85 10.89
N LEU A 114 -18.95 -4.81 11.50
CA LEU A 114 -18.18 -3.65 11.95
C LEU A 114 -17.20 -4.02 13.06
N LEU A 115 -17.63 -4.85 14.03
CA LEU A 115 -16.76 -5.35 15.10
C LEU A 115 -15.58 -6.18 14.55
N CYS A 116 -15.78 -6.89 13.44
CA CYS A 116 -14.69 -7.58 12.74
C CYS A 116 -13.82 -6.63 11.88
N ALA A 117 -14.42 -5.58 11.32
CA ALA A 117 -13.73 -4.63 10.46
C ALA A 117 -12.77 -3.70 11.22
N LEU A 118 -13.15 -3.29 12.43
CA LEU A 118 -12.41 -2.31 13.22
C LEU A 118 -10.97 -2.76 13.55
N PRO A 119 -10.71 -3.99 14.05
CA PRO A 119 -9.34 -4.46 14.30
C PRO A 119 -8.47 -4.52 13.05
N VAL A 120 -9.06 -4.92 11.91
CA VAL A 120 -8.34 -4.99 10.63
C VAL A 120 -7.92 -3.58 10.17
N LEU A 121 -8.83 -2.61 10.31
CA LEU A 121 -8.54 -1.21 10.01
C LEU A 121 -7.48 -0.63 10.95
N GLU A 122 -7.58 -0.93 12.24
CA GLU A 122 -6.61 -0.51 13.26
C GLU A 122 -5.20 -1.02 12.92
N GLN A 123 -5.07 -2.30 12.57
CA GLN A 123 -3.79 -2.89 12.18
C GLN A 123 -3.20 -2.20 10.93
N GLN A 124 -4.03 -1.96 9.91
CA GLN A 124 -3.59 -1.26 8.70
C GLN A 124 -3.08 0.16 9.01
N ILE A 125 -3.74 0.86 9.94
CA ILE A 125 -3.32 2.19 10.40
C ILE A 125 -2.03 2.11 11.21
N ASN A 126 -1.92 1.18 12.15
CA ASN A 126 -0.73 1.01 12.99
C ASN A 126 0.52 0.76 12.14
N VAL A 127 0.42 -0.06 11.10
CA VAL A 127 1.52 -0.29 10.15
C VAL A 127 1.84 0.96 9.33
N LEU A 128 0.83 1.72 8.90
CA LEU A 128 1.06 2.99 8.21
C LEU A 128 1.73 4.03 9.12
N LEU A 129 1.34 4.11 10.38
CA LEU A 129 1.94 5.04 11.34
C LEU A 129 3.38 4.64 11.69
N ALA A 130 3.65 3.33 11.82
CA ALA A 130 4.99 2.80 12.03
C ALA A 130 5.95 3.06 10.84
N PHE A 131 5.40 3.43 9.67
CA PHE A 131 6.18 3.87 8.53
C PHE A 131 7.09 5.05 8.87
N ASP A 132 6.63 5.97 9.74
CA ASP A 132 7.37 7.13 10.26
C ASP A 132 8.28 7.77 9.20
N ALA A 133 7.66 8.30 8.14
CA ALA A 133 8.37 9.00 7.08
C ALA A 133 8.77 10.37 7.62
N SER A 134 10.03 10.51 8.04
CA SER A 134 10.54 11.80 8.49
C SER A 134 10.60 12.76 7.29
N THR A 135 10.45 14.06 7.53
CA THR A 135 10.46 15.08 6.46
C THR A 135 11.78 15.10 5.65
N ARG A 136 12.84 14.45 6.16
CA ARG A 136 14.12 14.25 5.44
C ARG A 136 14.06 13.16 4.38
N ASP A 137 13.24 12.12 4.60
CA ASP A 137 13.05 11.02 3.65
C ASP A 137 12.26 11.47 2.40
N LEU A 138 11.51 12.57 2.52
CA LEU A 138 10.74 13.21 1.46
C LEU A 138 11.58 14.01 0.44
N ASN A 139 12.91 14.04 0.58
CA ASN A 139 13.80 14.66 -0.43
C ASN A 139 14.16 13.71 -1.59
N ASN A 140 13.77 12.44 -1.54
CA ASN A 140 13.99 11.51 -2.65
C ASN A 140 12.81 11.60 -3.64
N GLN A 141 13.08 11.96 -4.90
CA GLN A 141 12.05 12.06 -5.95
C GLN A 141 11.26 10.76 -6.14
N ILE A 142 11.86 9.60 -5.86
CA ILE A 142 11.20 8.29 -5.92
C ILE A 142 10.21 8.14 -4.77
N ILE A 143 10.53 8.65 -3.58
CA ILE A 143 9.64 8.68 -2.42
C ILE A 143 8.48 9.66 -2.68
N ASN A 144 8.77 10.84 -3.24
CA ASN A 144 7.73 11.81 -3.61
C ASN A 144 6.79 11.30 -4.71
N ALA A 145 7.29 10.50 -5.66
CA ALA A 145 6.46 9.81 -6.65
C ALA A 145 5.66 8.65 -6.04
N SER A 146 6.22 7.95 -5.03
CA SER A 146 5.53 6.86 -4.31
C SER A 146 4.40 7.34 -3.39
N LEU A 147 4.58 8.52 -2.80
CA LEU A 147 3.63 9.15 -1.88
C LEU A 147 2.76 10.19 -2.59
N GLY A 148 3.03 10.56 -3.84
CA GLY A 148 2.23 11.56 -4.57
C GLY A 148 2.27 12.96 -3.94
N ILE A 149 3.38 13.33 -3.29
CA ILE A 149 3.54 14.64 -2.62
C ILE A 149 3.94 15.75 -3.63
N GLY A 150 4.28 15.37 -4.87
CA GLY A 150 4.70 16.30 -5.92
C GLY A 150 3.57 17.09 -6.61
N ASP A 151 2.33 16.64 -6.53
CA ASP A 151 1.20 17.40 -7.08
C ASP A 151 0.52 18.20 -5.99
N ARG A 152 0.44 19.52 -6.21
CA ARG A 152 -0.29 20.51 -5.39
C ARG A 152 -1.82 20.32 -5.47
N ASN A 153 -2.29 19.08 -5.49
CA ASN A 153 -3.69 18.66 -5.49
C ASN A 153 -3.87 17.43 -4.58
N SER A 154 -3.53 17.59 -3.31
CA SER A 154 -4.32 17.23 -2.11
C SER A 154 -5.32 16.05 -2.08
N LEU A 155 -5.21 14.97 -2.87
CA LEU A 155 -6.25 13.92 -2.88
C LEU A 155 -5.77 12.46 -2.79
N GLY A 156 -4.46 12.19 -2.80
CA GLY A 156 -3.91 10.81 -2.73
C GLY A 156 -3.54 10.32 -1.33
N LEU A 157 -3.04 11.21 -0.46
CA LEU A 157 -2.72 10.92 0.95
C LEU A 157 -3.81 11.36 1.93
N GLN A 158 -4.72 12.24 1.49
CA GLN A 158 -5.92 12.60 2.25
C GLN A 158 -6.94 11.48 2.46
N PRO A 159 -6.98 10.37 1.70
CA PRO A 159 -7.90 9.30 2.02
C PRO A 159 -7.57 8.68 3.38
N MET A 160 -6.32 8.42 3.77
CA MET A 160 -6.08 7.75 5.06
C MET A 160 -6.13 8.70 6.26
N PHE A 161 -5.62 9.93 6.13
CA PHE A 161 -5.80 10.97 7.16
C PHE A 161 -7.24 11.52 7.24
N GLY A 162 -7.96 11.56 6.12
CA GLY A 162 -9.36 11.97 6.03
C GLY A 162 -10.36 10.86 6.40
N ILE A 163 -9.90 9.68 6.83
CA ILE A 163 -10.73 8.75 7.62
C ILE A 163 -10.91 9.27 9.05
N PHE A 164 -10.05 10.20 9.51
CA PHE A 164 -10.01 10.66 10.91
C PHE A 164 -10.44 12.11 11.14
N MET A 165 -10.82 12.86 10.10
CA MET A 165 -11.21 14.28 10.22
C MET A 165 -12.64 14.56 9.71
N LEU A 166 -13.60 13.62 9.86
CA LEU A 166 -15.08 13.78 9.78
C LEU A 166 -15.82 12.43 10.03
#